data_AF-A0A438BUJ8-F1
#
_entry.id   AF-A0A438BUJ8-F1
#
_cell.length_a   1.000
_cell.length_b   1.000
_cell.length_c   1.000
_cell.angle_alpha   90.00
_cell.angle_beta   90.00
_cell.angle_gamma   90.00
#
_symmetry.space_group_name_H-M   'P 1'
#
loop_
_entity.id
_entity.type
_entity.pdbx_description
1 polymer ?
#
loop_
_entity_poly.entity_id
_entity_poly.type
_entity_poly.pdbx_seq_one_letter_code
_entity_poly.pdbx_strand_id
1 'polypeptide(L)'
;MVLVLALGDLHIPDRAPDLPPKFKSMLVPGKIQHIICTGNLCIKVYLGLLLSPSLGDLMLATDVLSPPTSPYHMHITDTGPFLQAFNLLDVEKVTSLHSNDGLQEVHDYLKTLCPDMHITRGEYDEETRYPETKTLTIGQFKLGLCHGHQVIPWGDLDSLAMLQRQLDVDILVTGHTHRFTAYKHEGGVVINPGSATGAFSSITYDVNPSFVLMDIDGLRVVVYVYELIDGEVKVDKIDFKKTAATTRSTQ
;
A
#
# COMPACT_ATOMS: atom_id res chain seq x y z
N MET A 1 -23.66 14.16 1.94
CA MET A 1 -22.55 13.95 0.99
C MET A 1 -21.21 14.08 1.72
N VAL A 2 -20.45 12.99 1.78
CA VAL A 2 -19.10 12.90 2.37
C VAL A 2 -18.22 12.14 1.38
N LEU A 3 -17.16 12.76 0.90
CA LEU A 3 -16.20 12.20 -0.04
C LEU A 3 -15.01 11.59 0.70
N VAL A 4 -14.79 10.31 0.45
CA VAL A 4 -13.74 9.50 1.08
C VAL A 4 -12.81 8.98 0.00
N LEU A 5 -11.51 9.23 0.14
CA LEU A 5 -10.46 8.69 -0.73
C LEU A 5 -9.96 7.37 -0.15
N ALA A 6 -10.03 6.29 -0.93
CA ALA A 6 -9.44 5.00 -0.61
C ALA A 6 -8.28 4.71 -1.56
N LEU A 7 -7.09 4.47 -1.00
CA LEU A 7 -5.86 4.16 -1.72
C LEU A 7 -4.93 3.29 -0.88
N GLY A 8 -3.83 2.83 -1.44
CA GLY A 8 -2.78 2.11 -0.73
C GLY A 8 -1.87 1.36 -1.70
N ASP A 9 -1.02 0.49 -1.16
CA ASP A 9 -0.04 -0.27 -1.95
C ASP A 9 0.82 0.65 -2.85
N LEU A 10 1.32 1.75 -2.26
CA LEU A 10 2.13 2.74 -2.99
C LEU A 10 3.54 2.21 -3.23
N HIS A 11 4.12 1.55 -2.21
CA HIS A 11 5.47 0.99 -2.26
C HIS A 11 6.55 1.99 -2.71
N ILE A 12 6.41 3.26 -2.32
CA ILE A 12 7.40 4.29 -2.61
C ILE A 12 8.59 4.12 -1.65
N PRO A 13 9.84 4.40 -2.05
CA PRO A 13 10.32 4.59 -3.42
C PRO A 13 10.66 3.26 -4.13
N ASP A 14 10.55 2.12 -3.46
CA ASP A 14 11.11 0.82 -3.89
C ASP A 14 10.53 0.29 -5.21
N ARG A 15 9.19 0.28 -5.34
CA ARG A 15 8.51 -0.26 -6.53
C ARG A 15 7.96 0.82 -7.45
N ALA A 16 7.82 2.03 -6.92
CA ALA A 16 7.39 3.18 -7.69
C ALA A 16 8.05 4.46 -7.14
N PRO A 17 8.48 5.39 -8.01
CA PRO A 17 9.11 6.62 -7.55
C PRO A 17 8.11 7.60 -6.94
N ASP A 18 6.86 7.60 -7.43
CA ASP A 18 5.84 8.57 -7.05
C ASP A 18 4.44 8.15 -7.55
N LEU A 19 3.39 8.84 -7.11
CA LEU A 19 2.05 8.76 -7.70
C LEU A 19 2.04 9.31 -9.14
N PRO A 20 1.24 8.71 -10.05
CA PRO A 20 1.11 9.20 -11.41
C PRO A 20 0.71 10.69 -11.46
N PRO A 21 1.34 11.52 -12.33
CA PRO A 21 1.04 12.94 -12.40
C PRO A 21 -0.43 13.26 -12.67
N LYS A 22 -1.11 12.43 -13.47
CA LYS A 22 -2.55 12.56 -13.72
C LYS A 22 -3.36 12.43 -12.42
N PHE A 23 -3.03 11.48 -11.55
CA PHE A 23 -3.71 11.31 -10.26
C PHE A 23 -3.43 12.50 -9.34
N LYS A 24 -2.18 12.97 -9.24
CA LYS A 24 -1.84 14.17 -8.45
C LYS A 24 -2.64 15.41 -8.88
N SER A 25 -2.87 15.58 -10.17
CA SER A 25 -3.66 16.70 -10.70
C SER A 25 -5.15 16.63 -10.32
N MET A 26 -5.67 15.42 -10.06
CA MET A 26 -7.07 15.18 -9.69
C MET A 26 -7.30 15.25 -8.18
N LEU A 27 -6.29 14.84 -7.40
CA LEU A 27 -6.30 14.88 -5.93
C LEU A 27 -5.93 16.29 -5.47
N VAL A 28 -6.93 17.16 -5.39
CA VAL A 28 -6.79 18.55 -4.95
C VAL A 28 -7.28 18.71 -3.50
N PRO A 29 -6.55 19.44 -2.63
CA PRO A 29 -6.97 19.73 -1.26
C PRO A 29 -8.36 20.37 -1.16
N GLY A 30 -9.03 20.14 -0.04
CA GLY A 30 -10.31 20.77 0.30
C GLY A 30 -11.56 20.10 -0.30
N LYS A 31 -11.40 19.07 -1.14
CA LYS A 31 -12.53 18.28 -1.68
C LYS A 31 -12.82 17.01 -0.88
N ILE A 32 -11.78 16.38 -0.32
CA ILE A 32 -11.85 15.08 0.36
C ILE A 32 -11.99 15.32 1.87
N GLN A 33 -12.94 14.64 2.51
CA GLN A 33 -13.19 14.77 3.96
C GLN A 33 -12.50 13.68 4.77
N HIS A 34 -12.26 12.50 4.20
CA HIS A 34 -11.54 11.41 4.85
C HIS A 34 -10.61 10.71 3.86
N ILE A 35 -9.41 10.30 4.32
CA ILE A 35 -8.53 9.39 3.59
C ILE A 35 -8.47 8.06 4.32
N ILE A 36 -8.62 6.99 3.56
CA ILE A 36 -8.52 5.60 3.97
C ILE A 36 -7.34 4.99 3.20
N CYS A 37 -6.33 4.55 3.92
CA CYS A 37 -5.14 3.93 3.37
C CYS A 37 -5.03 2.48 3.83
N THR A 38 -4.96 1.53 2.89
CA THR A 38 -4.81 0.10 3.22
C THR A 38 -3.43 -0.24 3.79
N GLY A 39 -2.42 0.59 3.54
CA GLY A 39 -1.04 0.41 3.99
C GLY A 39 -0.05 0.37 2.83
N ASN A 40 1.17 -0.05 3.11
CA ASN A 40 2.31 -0.08 2.20
C ASN A 40 2.56 1.30 1.57
N LEU A 41 2.60 2.33 2.41
CA LEU A 41 2.90 3.70 1.97
C LEU A 41 4.35 3.81 1.50
N CYS A 42 5.26 3.19 2.27
CA CYS A 42 6.68 3.20 1.98
C CYS A 42 7.32 1.86 2.33
N ILE A 43 8.33 1.43 1.55
CA ILE A 43 9.22 0.33 1.94
C ILE A 43 10.58 0.93 2.28
N LYS A 44 11.21 0.47 3.38
CA LYS A 44 12.62 0.79 3.64
C LYS A 44 13.53 -0.10 2.80
N VAL A 45 14.42 0.52 2.04
CA VAL A 45 15.48 -0.20 1.33
C VAL A 45 16.66 -0.38 2.29
N TYR A 46 16.85 -1.60 2.81
CA TYR A 46 17.99 -1.96 3.67
C TYR A 46 19.33 -2.08 2.91
N LEU A 47 19.53 -1.35 1.81
CA LEU A 47 20.81 -1.35 1.10
C LEU A 47 21.95 -0.83 1.99
N GLY A 48 21.63 -0.09 3.06
CA GLY A 48 22.61 0.42 4.03
C GLY A 48 23.41 -0.62 4.79
N LEU A 49 22.89 -1.85 4.95
CA LEU A 49 23.64 -2.92 5.62
C LEU A 49 24.75 -3.51 4.74
N LEU A 50 24.61 -3.44 3.41
CA LEU A 50 25.67 -3.79 2.46
C LEU A 50 26.70 -2.67 2.28
N LEU A 51 26.36 -1.46 2.71
CA LEU A 51 27.15 -0.24 2.58
C LEU A 51 27.80 0.21 3.89
N SER A 52 27.57 -0.50 5.01
CA SER A 52 28.23 -0.16 6.26
C SER A 52 29.73 -0.47 6.11
N PRO A 53 30.63 0.49 6.40
CA PRO A 53 32.07 0.24 6.34
C PRO A 53 32.47 -0.94 7.24
N SER A 54 31.75 -1.17 8.34
CA SER A 54 32.01 -2.24 9.29
C SER A 54 31.67 -3.65 8.80
N LEU A 55 30.76 -3.82 7.82
CA LEU A 55 30.54 -5.12 7.17
C LEU A 55 31.44 -5.33 5.95
N GLY A 56 31.78 -4.27 5.21
CA GLY A 56 32.79 -4.32 4.15
C GLY A 56 34.15 -4.79 4.68
N ASP A 57 34.53 -4.30 5.86
CA ASP A 57 35.72 -4.77 6.58
C ASP A 57 35.57 -6.21 7.09
N LEU A 58 34.36 -6.65 7.45
CA LEU A 58 34.12 -8.02 7.92
C LEU A 58 34.22 -9.05 6.78
N MET A 59 33.79 -8.69 5.58
CA MET A 59 33.82 -9.54 4.39
C MET A 59 35.24 -9.62 3.79
N LEU A 60 36.03 -8.54 3.92
CA LEU A 60 37.47 -8.55 3.63
C LEU A 60 38.28 -9.29 4.72
N ALA A 61 37.85 -9.24 5.98
CA ALA A 61 38.56 -9.89 7.10
C ALA A 61 38.42 -11.41 7.11
N THR A 62 37.33 -11.98 6.56
CA THR A 62 37.16 -13.45 6.48
C THR A 62 38.16 -14.13 5.53
N ASP A 63 38.72 -13.40 4.56
CA ASP A 63 39.70 -13.93 3.59
C ASP A 63 41.16 -13.89 4.10
N VAL A 64 41.44 -13.23 5.22
CA VAL A 64 42.83 -13.03 5.71
C VAL A 64 43.23 -14.02 6.83
N LEU A 65 42.28 -14.77 7.42
CA LEU A 65 42.52 -15.52 8.66
C LEU A 65 42.25 -17.03 8.64
N SER A 66 42.20 -17.70 7.49
CA SER A 66 42.09 -19.18 7.46
C SER A 66 43.25 -19.88 6.72
N PRO A 67 43.91 -20.88 7.33
CA PRO A 67 45.00 -21.63 6.69
C PRO A 67 44.48 -22.61 5.63
N PRO A 68 45.30 -22.96 4.61
CA PRO A 68 44.81 -23.56 3.38
C PRO A 68 44.66 -25.08 3.52
N THR A 69 43.43 -25.59 3.68
CA THR A 69 43.16 -27.04 3.55
C THR A 69 41.73 -27.35 3.07
N SER A 70 41.35 -26.98 1.84
CA SER A 70 40.26 -27.66 1.12
C SER A 70 40.25 -27.34 -0.38
N PRO A 71 40.10 -28.32 -1.29
CA PRO A 71 40.21 -28.14 -2.75
C PRO A 71 38.92 -27.60 -3.42
N TYR A 72 37.96 -27.07 -2.67
CA TYR A 72 36.68 -26.57 -3.20
C TYR A 72 36.48 -25.06 -2.91
N HIS A 73 37.47 -24.22 -3.25
CA HIS A 73 37.31 -22.76 -3.22
C HIS A 73 37.16 -22.20 -4.62
N MET A 74 36.00 -21.61 -4.90
CA MET A 74 35.81 -20.72 -6.04
C MET A 74 36.42 -19.37 -5.67
N HIS A 75 37.55 -19.03 -6.30
CA HIS A 75 38.18 -17.73 -6.16
C HIS A 75 37.37 -16.67 -6.92
N ILE A 76 36.71 -15.76 -6.19
CA ILE A 76 36.20 -14.51 -6.79
C ILE A 76 37.37 -13.53 -6.79
N THR A 77 38.24 -13.61 -7.81
CA THR A 77 39.44 -12.76 -7.93
C THR A 77 39.20 -11.44 -8.65
N ASP A 78 37.96 -11.17 -9.11
CA ASP A 78 37.66 -9.94 -9.85
C ASP A 78 36.47 -9.20 -9.25
N THR A 79 36.76 -8.39 -8.23
CA THR A 79 35.84 -7.40 -7.64
C THR A 79 35.87 -6.07 -8.39
N GLY A 80 36.70 -5.93 -9.43
CA GLY A 80 36.87 -4.71 -10.22
C GLY A 80 35.55 -4.18 -10.81
N PRO A 81 34.71 -5.01 -11.45
CA PRO A 81 33.43 -4.58 -11.99
C PRO A 81 32.44 -4.14 -10.90
N PHE A 82 32.48 -4.79 -9.73
CA PHE A 82 31.61 -4.47 -8.60
C PHE A 82 31.97 -3.11 -7.98
N LEU A 83 33.27 -2.84 -7.79
CA LEU A 83 33.77 -1.56 -7.29
C LEU A 83 33.58 -0.42 -8.30
N GLN A 84 33.68 -0.72 -9.61
CA GLN A 84 33.46 0.27 -10.66
C GLN A 84 31.96 0.62 -10.82
N ALA A 85 31.06 -0.35 -10.64
CA ALA A 85 29.62 -0.11 -10.51
C ALA A 85 29.28 0.69 -9.24
N PHE A 86 30.02 0.46 -8.14
CA PHE A 86 29.90 1.21 -6.89
C PHE A 86 30.35 2.67 -7.00
N ASN A 87 31.46 2.94 -7.68
CA ASN A 87 31.94 4.31 -7.93
C ASN A 87 31.08 5.09 -8.93
N LEU A 88 30.25 4.40 -9.72
CA LEU A 88 29.23 5.01 -10.59
C LEU A 88 27.90 5.26 -9.90
N LEU A 89 27.69 4.68 -8.70
CA LEU A 89 26.53 4.95 -7.87
C LEU A 89 26.78 6.24 -7.08
N ASP A 90 26.01 7.26 -7.41
CA ASP A 90 26.04 8.58 -6.77
C ASP A 90 25.76 8.43 -5.28
N VAL A 91 26.80 8.44 -4.44
CA VAL A 91 26.73 8.10 -3.00
C VAL A 91 25.74 9.00 -2.26
N GLU A 92 25.53 10.24 -2.73
CA GLU A 92 24.51 11.17 -2.22
C GLU A 92 23.06 10.70 -2.51
N LYS A 93 22.78 10.14 -3.70
CA LYS A 93 21.46 9.52 -4.00
C LYS A 93 21.22 8.24 -3.22
N VAL A 94 22.28 7.50 -2.91
CA VAL A 94 22.19 6.27 -2.12
C VAL A 94 21.98 6.58 -0.64
N THR A 95 22.57 7.67 -0.12
CA THR A 95 22.31 8.13 1.25
C THR A 95 20.95 8.82 1.41
N SER A 96 20.39 9.46 0.38
CA SER A 96 19.00 9.95 0.41
C SER A 96 17.93 8.84 0.42
N LEU A 97 18.33 7.58 0.16
CA LEU A 97 17.47 6.39 0.32
C LEU A 97 17.51 5.81 1.75
N HIS A 98 18.43 6.27 2.62
CA HIS A 98 18.55 5.79 4.02
C HIS A 98 17.68 6.55 5.01
N SER A 99 17.31 7.78 4.67
CA SER A 99 16.49 8.60 5.54
C SER A 99 15.02 8.20 5.40
N ASN A 100 14.25 8.31 6.48
CA ASN A 100 12.79 8.08 6.48
C ASN A 100 12.02 9.10 5.59
N ASP A 101 12.69 9.75 4.65
CA ASP A 101 12.25 10.90 3.87
C ASP A 101 11.12 10.50 2.93
N GLY A 102 11.21 9.35 2.25
CA GLY A 102 10.14 8.89 1.35
C GLY A 102 8.80 8.64 2.06
N LEU A 103 8.82 8.05 3.27
CA LEU A 103 7.60 7.84 4.05
C LEU A 103 7.04 9.19 4.55
N GLN A 104 7.92 10.04 5.07
CA GLN A 104 7.53 11.34 5.57
C GLN A 104 6.94 12.21 4.45
N GLU A 105 7.52 12.19 3.26
CA GLU A 105 7.04 12.89 2.06
C GLU A 105 5.66 12.43 1.62
N VAL A 106 5.44 11.13 1.49
CA VAL A 106 4.13 10.58 1.08
C VAL A 106 3.06 10.88 2.13
N HIS A 107 3.41 10.69 3.41
CA HIS A 107 2.50 10.95 4.51
C HIS A 107 2.15 12.44 4.62
N ASP A 108 3.13 13.34 4.43
CA ASP A 108 2.91 14.79 4.43
C ASP A 108 2.10 15.22 3.20
N TYR A 109 2.36 14.64 2.03
CA TYR A 109 1.53 14.84 0.84
C TYR A 109 0.06 14.48 1.10
N LEU A 110 -0.21 13.28 1.62
CA LEU A 110 -1.60 12.85 1.93
C LEU A 110 -2.25 13.76 2.97
N LYS A 111 -1.51 14.23 3.97
CA LYS A 111 -2.00 15.21 4.95
C LYS A 111 -2.35 16.55 4.33
N THR A 112 -1.64 16.99 3.28
CA THR A 112 -2.02 18.21 2.55
C THR A 112 -3.36 18.08 1.83
N LEU A 113 -3.70 16.87 1.38
CA LEU A 113 -4.99 16.58 0.74
C LEU A 113 -6.13 16.57 1.76
N CYS A 114 -5.93 15.87 2.87
CA CYS A 114 -6.89 15.77 3.97
C CYS A 114 -6.18 15.42 5.29
N PRO A 115 -6.37 16.20 6.37
CA PRO A 115 -5.77 15.90 7.66
C PRO A 115 -6.40 14.69 8.35
N ASP A 116 -7.65 14.35 8.03
CA ASP A 116 -8.34 13.20 8.62
C ASP A 116 -8.03 11.92 7.83
N MET A 117 -6.93 11.29 8.20
CA MET A 117 -6.38 10.11 7.54
C MET A 117 -6.40 8.89 8.45
N HIS A 118 -6.77 7.75 7.88
CA HIS A 118 -6.86 6.47 8.55
C HIS A 118 -6.03 5.44 7.79
N ILE A 119 -4.95 4.97 8.41
CA ILE A 119 -4.01 4.02 7.81
C ILE A 119 -4.09 2.69 8.58
N THR A 120 -4.08 1.57 7.87
CA THR A 120 -3.75 0.24 8.43
C THR A 120 -2.34 -0.17 8.05
N ARG A 121 -1.76 -1.05 8.86
CA ARG A 121 -0.40 -1.52 8.66
C ARG A 121 -0.32 -2.49 7.48
N GLY A 122 0.46 -2.12 6.49
CA GLY A 122 0.86 -2.98 5.38
C GLY A 122 1.98 -3.94 5.77
N GLU A 123 2.15 -4.98 4.95
CA GLU A 123 3.19 -6.00 5.14
C GLU A 123 4.61 -5.40 5.20
N TYR A 124 4.82 -4.30 4.46
CA TYR A 124 6.12 -3.63 4.37
C TYR A 124 6.20 -2.33 5.16
N ASP A 125 5.14 -1.96 5.89
CA ASP A 125 5.17 -0.78 6.76
C ASP A 125 5.90 -1.10 8.08
N GLU A 126 6.99 -0.38 8.35
CA GLU A 126 7.74 -0.47 9.61
C GLU A 126 7.05 0.25 10.77
N GLU A 127 6.12 1.16 10.46
CA GLU A 127 5.43 1.96 11.46
C GLU A 127 4.49 1.08 12.30
N THR A 128 4.95 0.72 13.49
CA THR A 128 4.22 -0.16 14.43
C THR A 128 3.01 0.52 15.07
N ARG A 129 2.88 1.85 14.94
CA ARG A 129 1.70 2.59 15.41
C ARG A 129 0.47 2.37 14.52
N TYR A 130 0.67 1.93 13.27
CA TYR A 130 -0.47 1.62 12.40
C TYR A 130 -1.13 0.32 12.88
N PRO A 131 -2.46 0.32 13.06
CA PRO A 131 -3.18 -0.88 13.46
C PRO A 131 -3.32 -1.86 12.28
N GLU A 132 -3.37 -3.16 12.57
CA GLU A 132 -3.61 -4.21 11.56
C GLU A 132 -5.00 -4.07 10.92
N THR A 133 -6.00 -3.73 11.73
CA THR A 133 -7.38 -3.45 11.30
C THR A 133 -7.88 -2.19 11.96
N LYS A 134 -8.76 -1.45 11.26
CA LYS A 134 -9.36 -0.23 11.78
C LYS A 134 -10.81 -0.12 11.35
N THR A 135 -11.69 0.21 12.28
CA THR A 135 -13.10 0.49 12.00
C THR A 135 -13.40 1.97 12.20
N LEU A 136 -14.23 2.53 11.34
CA LEU A 136 -14.69 3.92 11.43
C LEU A 136 -16.13 4.02 10.95
N THR A 137 -16.85 5.03 11.42
CA THR A 137 -18.23 5.29 10.99
C THR A 137 -18.27 6.61 10.24
N ILE A 138 -18.74 6.58 8.99
CA ILE A 138 -18.92 7.76 8.15
C ILE A 138 -20.39 7.80 7.71
N GLY A 139 -21.13 8.79 8.20
CA GLY A 139 -22.57 8.85 8.00
C GLY A 139 -23.28 7.63 8.61
N GLN A 140 -24.03 6.88 7.81
CA GLN A 140 -24.73 5.65 8.24
C GLN A 140 -23.99 4.35 7.90
N PHE A 141 -22.75 4.47 7.40
CA PHE A 141 -21.91 3.34 7.04
C PHE A 141 -20.82 3.12 8.07
N LYS A 142 -20.67 1.87 8.51
CA LYS A 142 -19.47 1.39 9.18
C LYS A 142 -18.48 0.89 8.14
N LEU A 143 -17.28 1.43 8.14
CA LEU A 143 -16.18 1.04 7.28
C LEU A 143 -15.16 0.26 8.10
N GLY A 144 -14.63 -0.81 7.52
CA GLY A 144 -13.47 -1.54 8.03
C GLY A 144 -12.30 -1.39 7.06
N LEU A 145 -11.11 -1.22 7.60
CA LEU A 145 -9.84 -1.29 6.87
C LEU A 145 -9.05 -2.49 7.35
N CYS A 146 -8.38 -3.12 6.40
CA CYS A 146 -7.30 -4.07 6.63
C CYS A 146 -6.35 -4.00 5.43
N HIS A 147 -5.07 -4.30 5.60
CA HIS A 147 -4.19 -4.39 4.44
C HIS A 147 -4.57 -5.57 3.53
N GLY A 148 -4.91 -6.73 4.11
CA GLY A 148 -5.37 -7.92 3.38
C GLY A 148 -4.32 -9.02 3.25
N HIS A 149 -3.05 -8.77 3.61
CA HIS A 149 -2.02 -9.83 3.66
C HIS A 149 -2.33 -10.88 4.73
N GLN A 150 -3.12 -10.49 5.74
CA GLN A 150 -3.60 -11.30 6.84
C GLN A 150 -4.78 -12.22 6.45
N VAL A 151 -5.43 -11.97 5.31
CA VAL A 151 -6.62 -12.69 4.87
C VAL A 151 -6.21 -13.85 3.98
N ILE A 152 -6.28 -15.08 4.50
CA ILE A 152 -5.88 -16.29 3.79
C ILE A 152 -7.13 -17.10 3.40
N PRO A 153 -7.29 -17.54 2.14
CA PRO A 153 -6.43 -17.24 0.99
C PRO A 153 -6.52 -15.78 0.55
N TRP A 154 -5.43 -15.25 -0.03
CA TRP A 154 -5.36 -13.86 -0.46
C TRP A 154 -6.40 -13.53 -1.53
N GLY A 155 -7.23 -12.51 -1.26
CA GLY A 155 -8.29 -12.06 -2.17
C GLY A 155 -9.50 -13.00 -2.25
N ASP A 156 -9.57 -14.05 -1.43
CA ASP A 156 -10.71 -14.95 -1.40
C ASP A 156 -11.96 -14.25 -0.86
N LEU A 157 -13.07 -14.34 -1.61
CA LEU A 157 -14.29 -13.60 -1.31
C LEU A 157 -14.97 -14.08 -0.03
N ASP A 158 -14.87 -15.37 0.29
CA ASP A 158 -15.47 -15.93 1.50
C ASP A 158 -14.66 -15.52 2.73
N SER A 159 -13.33 -15.60 2.67
CA SER A 159 -12.44 -15.09 3.74
C SER A 159 -12.63 -13.60 3.99
N LEU A 160 -12.77 -12.79 2.93
CA LEU A 160 -13.06 -11.36 3.06
C LEU A 160 -14.46 -11.10 3.66
N ALA A 161 -15.48 -11.86 3.24
CA ALA A 161 -16.82 -11.75 3.79
C ALA A 161 -16.87 -12.20 5.26
N MET A 162 -16.03 -13.15 5.68
CA MET A 162 -15.86 -13.52 7.10
C MET A 162 -15.24 -12.37 7.89
N LEU A 163 -14.15 -11.76 7.39
CA LEU A 163 -13.52 -10.60 8.06
C LEU A 163 -14.49 -9.43 8.19
N GLN A 164 -15.25 -9.14 7.15
CA GLN A 164 -16.27 -8.09 7.17
C GLN A 164 -17.31 -8.31 8.27
N ARG A 165 -17.82 -9.54 8.41
CA ARG A 165 -18.77 -9.91 9.47
C ARG A 165 -18.13 -9.83 10.85
N GLN A 166 -16.88 -10.26 10.99
CA GLN A 166 -16.14 -10.19 12.25
C GLN A 166 -15.97 -8.75 12.73
N LEU A 167 -15.72 -7.81 11.81
CA LEU A 167 -15.59 -6.39 12.12
C LEU A 167 -16.94 -5.66 12.25
N ASP A 168 -18.06 -6.31 11.90
CA ASP A 168 -19.41 -5.71 11.86
C ASP A 168 -19.45 -4.41 11.02
N VAL A 169 -18.96 -4.49 9.78
CA VAL A 169 -18.87 -3.32 8.87
C VAL A 169 -19.69 -3.49 7.59
N ASP A 170 -20.26 -2.39 7.11
CA ASP A 170 -21.03 -2.34 5.85
C ASP A 170 -20.12 -2.30 4.61
N ILE A 171 -18.95 -1.69 4.76
CA ILE A 171 -17.94 -1.54 3.70
C ILE A 171 -16.61 -2.03 4.25
N LEU A 172 -16.02 -3.06 3.64
CA LEU A 172 -14.66 -3.50 3.97
C LEU A 172 -13.71 -3.02 2.86
N VAL A 173 -12.63 -2.33 3.24
CA VAL A 173 -11.58 -1.87 2.33
C VAL A 173 -10.31 -2.68 2.58
N THR A 174 -9.80 -3.36 1.55
CA THR A 174 -8.58 -4.19 1.60
C THR A 174 -7.63 -3.90 0.45
N GLY A 175 -6.32 -4.11 0.60
CA GLY A 175 -5.30 -3.97 -0.45
C GLY A 175 -4.65 -5.31 -0.81
N HIS A 176 -3.31 -5.32 -0.83
CA HIS A 176 -2.41 -6.47 -0.97
C HIS A 176 -2.39 -7.17 -2.35
N THR A 177 -3.54 -7.36 -3.00
CA THR A 177 -3.59 -8.00 -4.33
C THR A 177 -3.12 -7.08 -5.45
N HIS A 178 -3.05 -5.76 -5.17
CA HIS A 178 -2.76 -4.68 -6.11
C HIS A 178 -3.72 -4.64 -7.30
N ARG A 179 -4.92 -5.22 -7.17
CA ARG A 179 -5.93 -5.20 -8.22
C ARG A 179 -7.19 -4.57 -7.67
N PHE A 180 -7.69 -3.58 -8.39
CA PHE A 180 -9.01 -3.05 -8.10
C PHE A 180 -10.04 -4.18 -8.13
N THR A 181 -10.84 -4.27 -7.07
CA THR A 181 -12.02 -5.14 -7.01
C THR A 181 -13.12 -4.44 -6.22
N ALA A 182 -14.37 -4.68 -6.60
CA ALA A 182 -15.52 -4.29 -5.81
C ALA A 182 -16.54 -5.41 -5.87
N TYR A 183 -16.75 -6.07 -4.73
CA TYR A 183 -17.63 -7.21 -4.61
C TYR A 183 -18.77 -6.89 -3.65
N LYS A 184 -20.00 -7.04 -4.13
CA LYS A 184 -21.21 -6.86 -3.33
C LYS A 184 -21.76 -8.22 -2.94
N HIS A 185 -22.08 -8.39 -1.65
CA HIS A 185 -22.82 -9.54 -1.14
C HIS A 185 -23.87 -9.10 -0.13
N GLU A 186 -24.59 -10.04 0.47
CA GLU A 186 -25.69 -9.76 1.40
C GLU A 186 -25.28 -8.90 2.60
N GLY A 187 -24.04 -9.05 3.08
CA GLY A 187 -23.51 -8.35 4.25
C GLY A 187 -22.93 -6.97 3.97
N GLY A 188 -22.83 -6.55 2.71
CA GLY A 188 -22.25 -5.26 2.35
C GLY A 188 -21.44 -5.27 1.07
N VAL A 189 -20.44 -4.38 1.01
CA VAL A 189 -19.51 -4.30 -0.12
C VAL A 189 -18.07 -4.42 0.37
N VAL A 190 -17.26 -5.19 -0.36
CA VAL A 190 -15.81 -5.28 -0.18
C VAL A 190 -15.16 -4.55 -1.35
N ILE A 191 -14.23 -3.65 -1.05
CA ILE A 191 -13.55 -2.79 -2.02
C ILE A 191 -12.05 -2.98 -1.87
N ASN A 192 -11.37 -3.21 -2.98
CA ASN A 192 -9.94 -3.08 -3.09
C ASN A 192 -9.61 -1.91 -4.02
N PRO A 193 -8.93 -0.84 -3.56
CA PRO A 193 -8.60 0.29 -4.42
C PRO A 193 -7.50 -0.02 -5.44
N GLY A 194 -6.82 -1.17 -5.32
CA GLY A 194 -5.62 -1.52 -6.06
C GLY A 194 -4.39 -0.75 -5.56
N SER A 195 -3.34 -0.72 -6.39
CA SER A 195 -2.13 0.05 -6.09
C SER A 195 -2.21 1.45 -6.70
N ALA A 196 -2.10 2.49 -5.87
CA ALA A 196 -2.18 3.88 -6.35
C ALA A 196 -1.03 4.29 -7.28
N THR A 197 0.08 3.57 -7.23
CA THR A 197 1.29 3.82 -8.03
C THR A 197 1.45 2.83 -9.19
N GLY A 198 0.68 1.74 -9.21
CA GLY A 198 0.90 0.62 -10.14
C GLY A 198 2.07 -0.26 -9.73
N ALA A 199 2.45 -0.26 -8.45
CA ALA A 199 3.49 -1.15 -7.94
C ALA A 199 3.10 -2.61 -8.19
N PHE A 200 4.09 -3.45 -8.53
CA PHE A 200 3.85 -4.89 -8.67
C PHE A 200 3.66 -5.55 -7.29
N SER A 201 3.01 -6.71 -7.28
CA SER A 201 2.92 -7.61 -6.12
C SER A 201 3.40 -9.01 -6.47
N SER A 202 3.48 -9.88 -5.46
CA SER A 202 3.80 -11.30 -5.64
C SER A 202 2.74 -12.08 -6.44
N ILE A 203 1.56 -11.49 -6.65
CA ILE A 203 0.40 -12.11 -7.30
C ILE A 203 0.13 -11.45 -8.65
N THR A 204 0.34 -10.14 -8.75
CA THR A 204 0.01 -9.32 -9.92
C THR A 204 1.23 -8.51 -10.35
N TYR A 205 1.79 -8.84 -11.51
CA TYR A 205 2.95 -8.14 -12.07
C TYR A 205 2.57 -6.95 -12.94
N ASP A 206 1.51 -7.10 -13.74
CA ASP A 206 1.00 -6.06 -14.62
C ASP A 206 -0.14 -5.33 -13.90
N VAL A 207 0.19 -4.19 -13.29
CA VAL A 207 -0.70 -3.43 -12.42
C VAL A 207 -0.93 -2.05 -13.00
N ASN A 208 -2.19 -1.79 -13.36
CA ASN A 208 -2.62 -0.43 -13.66
C ASN A 208 -2.71 0.38 -12.35
N PRO A 209 -2.11 1.58 -12.27
CA PRO A 209 -2.31 2.45 -11.12
C PRO A 209 -3.79 2.73 -10.91
N SER A 210 -4.28 2.61 -9.67
CA SER A 210 -5.69 2.82 -9.36
C SER A 210 -5.95 3.35 -7.96
N PHE A 211 -7.03 4.11 -7.81
CA PHE A 211 -7.57 4.52 -6.50
C PHE A 211 -9.09 4.65 -6.56
N VAL A 212 -9.72 4.76 -5.40
CA VAL A 212 -11.18 4.84 -5.28
C VAL A 212 -11.61 6.12 -4.56
N LEU A 213 -12.64 6.78 -5.07
CA LEU A 213 -13.40 7.80 -4.35
C LEU A 213 -14.79 7.28 -4.01
N MET A 214 -15.16 7.33 -2.74
CA MET A 214 -16.50 7.00 -2.28
C MET A 214 -17.25 8.28 -1.94
N ASP A 215 -18.41 8.47 -2.56
CA ASP A 215 -19.37 9.52 -2.22
C ASP A 215 -20.48 8.93 -1.36
N ILE A 216 -20.43 9.19 -0.06
CA ILE A 216 -21.38 8.69 0.94
C ILE A 216 -22.47 9.74 1.18
N ASP A 217 -23.71 9.36 0.91
CA ASP A 217 -24.89 10.21 1.15
C ASP A 217 -26.06 9.42 1.72
N GLY A 218 -26.34 9.63 3.01
CA GLY A 218 -27.37 8.89 3.73
C GLY A 218 -27.10 7.39 3.76
N LEU A 219 -27.96 6.62 3.09
CA LEU A 219 -27.86 5.15 2.94
C LEU A 219 -27.30 4.73 1.58
N ARG A 220 -26.81 5.67 0.77
CA ARG A 220 -26.22 5.40 -0.55
C ARG A 220 -24.73 5.71 -0.50
N VAL A 221 -23.93 4.87 -1.14
CA VAL A 221 -22.53 5.14 -1.45
C VAL A 221 -22.31 4.91 -2.94
N VAL A 222 -21.72 5.90 -3.60
CA VAL A 222 -21.28 5.80 -4.98
C VAL A 222 -19.77 5.64 -4.98
N VAL A 223 -19.28 4.54 -5.53
CA VAL A 223 -17.86 4.21 -5.63
C VAL A 223 -17.39 4.57 -7.03
N TYR A 224 -16.49 5.54 -7.13
CA TYR A 224 -15.80 5.92 -8.35
C TYR A 224 -14.41 5.30 -8.35
N VAL A 225 -14.10 4.56 -9.40
CA VAL A 225 -12.84 3.85 -9.56
C VAL A 225 -12.05 4.57 -10.63
N TYR A 226 -10.85 5.02 -10.28
CA TYR A 226 -9.94 5.68 -11.21
C TYR A 226 -8.81 4.71 -11.51
N GLU A 227 -8.69 4.29 -12.78
CA GLU A 227 -7.59 3.45 -13.26
C GLU A 227 -6.83 4.18 -14.35
N LEU A 228 -5.50 4.11 -14.32
CA LEU A 228 -4.65 4.63 -15.38
C LEU A 228 -4.29 3.50 -16.34
N ILE A 229 -4.87 3.53 -17.54
CA ILE A 229 -4.69 2.51 -18.59
C ILE A 229 -4.12 3.21 -19.82
N ASP A 230 -3.00 2.72 -20.34
CA ASP A 230 -2.32 3.31 -21.52
C ASP A 230 -2.08 4.82 -21.41
N GLY A 231 -1.82 5.28 -20.18
CA GLY A 231 -1.62 6.69 -19.87
C GLY A 231 -2.89 7.52 -19.79
N GLU A 232 -4.09 6.97 -19.99
CA GLU A 232 -5.38 7.64 -19.85
C GLU A 232 -6.11 7.21 -18.56
N VAL A 233 -6.82 8.16 -17.94
CA VAL A 233 -7.59 7.86 -16.72
C VAL A 233 -8.98 7.39 -17.13
N LYS A 234 -9.25 6.12 -16.91
CA LYS A 234 -10.58 5.53 -17.02
C LYS A 234 -11.30 5.66 -15.68
N VAL A 235 -12.58 6.01 -15.72
CA VAL A 235 -13.42 6.12 -14.52
C VAL A 235 -14.61 5.20 -14.62
N ASP A 236 -14.68 4.23 -13.71
CA ASP A 236 -15.85 3.36 -13.55
C ASP A 236 -16.66 3.77 -12.31
N LYS A 237 -17.97 3.48 -12.33
CA LYS A 237 -18.91 3.90 -11.27
C LYS A 237 -19.74 2.72 -10.80
N ILE A 238 -19.81 2.53 -9.49
CA ILE A 238 -20.59 1.48 -8.84
C ILE A 238 -21.49 2.12 -7.79
N ASP A 239 -22.77 1.71 -7.77
CA ASP A 239 -23.77 2.23 -6.83
C ASP A 239 -24.13 1.17 -5.79
N PHE A 240 -23.98 1.51 -4.52
CA PHE A 240 -24.42 0.68 -3.41
C PHE A 240 -25.40 1.43 -2.52
N LYS A 241 -26.50 0.76 -2.19
CA LYS A 241 -27.50 1.25 -1.26
C LYS A 241 -27.66 0.26 -0.13
N LYS A 242 -27.50 0.73 1.10
CA LYS A 242 -27.74 -0.02 2.33
C LYS A 242 -29.23 -0.24 2.50
N THR A 243 -29.63 -1.49 2.70
CA THR A 243 -31.00 -1.83 3.08
C THR A 243 -31.21 -1.43 4.53
N ALA A 244 -32.22 -0.61 4.82
CA ALA A 244 -32.56 -0.26 6.19
C ALA A 244 -32.91 -1.53 6.97
N ALA A 245 -32.29 -1.75 8.13
CA ALA A 245 -32.67 -2.83 9.00
C ALA A 245 -34.10 -2.59 9.50
N THR A 246 -35.05 -3.46 9.10
CA THR A 246 -36.37 -3.48 9.71
C THR A 246 -36.18 -3.81 11.18
N THR A 247 -36.37 -2.82 12.05
CA THR A 247 -36.37 -3.01 13.49
C THR A 247 -37.43 -4.07 13.80
N ARG A 248 -37.00 -5.30 14.14
CA ARG A 248 -37.90 -6.26 14.78
C ARG A 248 -38.17 -5.71 16.17
N SER A 249 -39.25 -4.96 16.30
CA SER A 249 -39.86 -4.65 17.58
C SER A 249 -40.19 -5.98 18.24
N THR A 250 -39.39 -6.39 19.21
CA THR A 250 -39.76 -7.41 20.17
C THR A 250 -40.99 -6.90 20.92
N GLN A 251 -42.14 -7.51 20.64
CA GLN A 251 -43.28 -7.53 21.56
C GLN A 251 -43.00 -8.53 22.68
#